data_AF-A0A2N6G8R9-F1
#
_entry.id   AF-A0A2N6G8R9-F1
#
_cell.length_a   1.000
_cell.length_b   1.000
_cell.length_c   1.000
_cell.angle_alpha   90.00
_cell.angle_beta   90.00
_cell.angle_gamma   90.00
#
_symmetry.space_group_name_H-M   'P 1'
#
loop_
_entity.id
_entity.type
_entity.pdbx_description
1 polymer ?
#
loop_
_entity_poly.entity_id
_entity_poly.type
_entity_poly.pdbx_seq_one_letter_code
_entity_poly.pdbx_strand_id
1 'polypeptide(L)'
;MTEASNRIAADIACLDVGKLRATLISTVWAHCDVWQSPGYSGVKKTEYSRDYIVKHHTLPCSYRETAFYLKDYRLLKEKLQDIIPETLYVRTRVDGTANVLVIADAYTPWFNLANPAMEDEALPLLTKLTKAKEQLHRFVETAQEWLAADRVIDLYGLDNLVLDRNHEVKYLDSFEVFFHRDILHFIHDVDDELENKINLSIKRLEYLTYLRDALNG
;
A
#
# COMPACT_ATOMS: atom_id res chain seq x y z
N MET A 1 26.88 14.73 0.51
CA MET A 1 25.45 14.62 0.16
C MET A 1 24.75 15.83 0.76
N THR A 2 24.30 16.74 -0.09
CA THR A 2 23.69 18.02 0.28
C THR A 2 22.25 17.81 0.76
N GLU A 3 21.87 18.46 1.87
CA GLU A 3 20.56 18.41 2.57
C GLU A 3 19.31 18.76 1.71
N ALA A 4 19.48 19.05 0.43
CA ALA A 4 18.44 19.59 -0.44
C ALA A 4 17.41 18.56 -0.94
N SER A 5 17.71 17.25 -0.94
CA SER A 5 16.81 16.23 -1.52
C SER A 5 15.82 15.59 -0.55
N ASN A 6 15.80 16.00 0.73
CA ASN A 6 14.99 15.34 1.77
C ASN A 6 13.70 16.11 2.12
N ARG A 7 13.48 17.31 1.57
CA ARG A 7 12.32 18.13 1.92
C ARG A 7 11.17 17.92 0.95
N ILE A 8 9.95 17.90 1.47
CA ILE A 8 8.74 18.01 0.65
C ILE A 8 8.81 19.39 -0.02
N ALA A 9 8.87 19.42 -1.36
CA ALA A 9 8.98 20.67 -2.11
C ALA A 9 7.65 21.45 -2.16
N ALA A 10 6.54 20.75 -2.03
CA ALA A 10 5.19 21.30 -2.10
C ALA A 10 4.75 21.93 -0.77
N ASP A 11 3.93 22.98 -0.83
CA ASP A 11 3.26 23.55 0.33
C ASP A 11 2.00 22.74 0.66
N ILE A 12 2.04 22.01 1.78
CA ILE A 12 0.93 21.17 2.24
C ILE A 12 0.24 21.88 3.40
N ALA A 13 -0.98 22.38 3.17
CA ALA A 13 -1.66 23.28 4.10
C ALA A 13 -1.86 22.72 5.53
N CYS A 14 -1.90 21.38 5.68
CA CYS A 14 -2.06 20.70 6.96
C CYS A 14 -0.74 20.28 7.64
N LEU A 15 0.42 20.56 7.03
CA LEU A 15 1.74 20.21 7.54
C LEU A 15 2.67 21.43 7.56
N ASP A 16 3.36 21.64 8.68
CA ASP A 16 4.50 22.55 8.72
C ASP A 16 5.72 21.86 8.10
N VAL A 17 5.77 21.86 6.77
CA VAL A 17 6.79 21.17 5.96
C VAL A 17 8.21 21.62 6.34
N GLY A 18 8.39 22.88 6.75
CA GLY A 18 9.69 23.41 7.17
C GLY A 18 10.22 22.81 8.48
N LYS A 19 9.33 22.27 9.32
CA LYS A 19 9.69 21.61 10.60
C LYS A 19 9.58 20.09 10.55
N LEU A 20 8.96 19.53 9.51
CA LEU A 20 8.85 18.09 9.34
C LEU A 20 10.21 17.52 8.95
N ARG A 21 10.79 16.71 9.83
CA ARG A 21 11.93 15.86 9.47
C ARG A 21 11.40 14.71 8.65
N ALA A 22 11.53 14.79 7.35
CA ALA A 22 11.13 13.76 6.41
C ALA A 22 12.33 13.37 5.54
N THR A 23 12.35 12.13 5.09
CA THR A 23 13.25 11.63 4.06
C THR A 23 12.39 11.11 2.94
N LEU A 24 12.60 11.60 1.71
CA LEU A 24 11.94 11.05 0.53
C LEU A 24 12.44 9.63 0.30
N ILE A 25 11.54 8.65 0.36
CA ILE A 25 11.88 7.24 0.20
C ILE A 25 11.41 6.67 -1.13
N SER A 26 10.44 7.31 -1.80
CA SER A 26 10.06 6.95 -3.16
C SER A 26 9.28 8.08 -3.85
N THR A 27 9.54 8.27 -5.14
CA THR A 27 8.76 9.09 -6.09
C THR A 27 8.24 8.24 -7.26
N VAL A 28 8.41 6.91 -7.19
CA VAL A 28 8.22 5.97 -8.31
C VAL A 28 6.87 5.27 -8.24
N TRP A 29 6.14 5.41 -7.12
CA TRP A 29 4.78 4.89 -7.01
C TRP A 29 3.86 5.68 -7.92
N ALA A 30 3.10 4.99 -8.76
CA ALA A 30 2.47 5.52 -9.98
C ALA A 30 1.71 6.85 -9.82
N HIS A 31 1.24 7.19 -8.61
CA HIS A 31 0.47 8.40 -8.33
C HIS A 31 0.82 9.07 -6.99
N CYS A 32 1.94 8.73 -6.35
CA CYS A 32 2.29 9.38 -5.08
C CYS A 32 3.79 9.54 -4.80
N ASP A 33 4.10 10.65 -4.13
CA ASP A 33 5.38 10.85 -3.46
C ASP A 33 5.28 10.34 -2.03
N VAL A 34 6.33 9.67 -1.57
CA VAL A 34 6.35 8.97 -0.30
C VAL A 34 7.56 9.41 0.52
N TRP A 35 7.29 9.98 1.69
CA TRP A 35 8.31 10.35 2.66
C TRP A 35 8.16 9.56 3.95
N GLN A 36 9.29 9.20 4.55
CA GLN A 36 9.34 8.63 5.89
C GLN A 36 9.74 9.72 6.89
N SER A 37 9.01 9.81 7.99
CA SER A 37 9.29 10.72 9.10
C SER A 37 9.39 9.93 10.40
N PRO A 38 10.43 10.17 11.23
CA PRO A 38 10.50 9.55 12.54
C PRO A 38 9.42 10.15 13.45
N GLY A 39 8.54 9.30 13.99
CA GLY A 39 7.52 9.76 14.92
C GLY A 39 8.10 10.04 16.30
N TYR A 40 7.91 11.25 16.78
CA TYR A 40 8.10 11.59 18.21
C TYR A 40 6.72 11.70 18.87
N SER A 41 6.30 10.66 19.57
CA SER A 41 5.14 10.71 20.45
C SER A 41 5.54 11.34 21.80
N GLY A 42 5.51 12.67 21.87
CA GLY A 42 5.92 13.43 23.05
C GLY A 42 4.84 13.70 24.09
N VAL A 43 3.84 12.80 24.29
CA VAL A 43 2.70 13.12 25.19
C VAL A 43 2.58 12.19 26.41
N LYS A 44 3.14 10.99 26.44
CA LYS A 44 3.23 10.17 27.67
C LYS A 44 4.50 9.31 27.69
N LYS A 45 5.00 9.04 28.90
CA LYS A 45 6.21 8.28 29.32
C LYS A 45 6.31 6.82 28.83
N THR A 46 5.95 6.55 27.59
CA THR A 46 6.19 5.29 26.89
C THR A 46 6.69 5.66 25.50
N GLU A 47 8.01 5.80 25.39
CA GLU A 47 8.70 6.03 24.12
C GLU A 47 8.49 4.82 23.22
N TYR A 48 7.57 4.94 22.27
CA TYR A 48 7.63 4.18 21.04
C TYR A 48 7.77 5.20 19.92
N SER A 49 8.99 5.36 19.40
CA SER A 49 9.19 6.03 18.12
C SER A 49 8.61 5.10 17.04
N ARG A 50 7.37 5.33 16.65
CA ARG A 50 6.86 4.72 15.41
C ARG A 50 7.19 5.69 14.29
N ASP A 51 7.98 5.24 13.34
CA ASP A 51 8.13 5.98 12.10
C ASP A 51 6.80 5.98 11.35
N TYR A 52 6.51 7.06 10.65
CA TYR A 52 5.32 7.19 9.82
C TYR A 52 5.71 7.47 8.38
N ILE A 53 4.91 6.96 7.46
CA ILE A 53 4.96 7.31 6.06
C ILE A 53 3.93 8.39 5.79
N VAL A 54 4.35 9.42 5.07
CA VAL A 54 3.51 10.46 4.50
C VAL A 54 3.46 10.21 3.00
N LYS A 55 2.27 9.96 2.45
CA LYS A 55 2.04 9.84 1.01
C LYS A 55 1.22 11.00 0.49
N HIS A 56 1.73 11.68 -0.53
CA HIS A 56 1.05 12.75 -1.23
C HIS A 56 0.59 12.24 -2.59
N HIS A 57 -0.70 12.39 -2.89
CA HIS A 57 -1.22 12.09 -4.22
C HIS A 57 -0.76 13.16 -5.21
N THR A 58 0.01 12.79 -6.24
CA THR A 58 0.70 13.76 -7.12
C THR A 58 -0.25 14.54 -8.03
N LEU A 59 -1.43 13.98 -8.30
CA LEU A 59 -2.49 14.67 -9.04
C LEU A 59 -3.50 15.31 -8.07
N PRO A 60 -4.10 16.46 -8.42
CA PRO A 60 -5.20 17.05 -7.65
C PRO A 60 -6.31 16.03 -7.37
N CYS A 61 -6.78 15.99 -6.12
CA CYS A 61 -7.80 15.05 -5.69
C CYS A 61 -9.00 15.82 -5.12
N SER A 62 -10.16 15.61 -5.70
CA SER A 62 -11.42 16.16 -5.22
C SER A 62 -11.86 15.51 -3.91
N TYR A 63 -12.78 16.18 -3.22
CA TYR A 63 -13.43 15.64 -2.02
C TYR A 63 -14.07 14.25 -2.26
N ARG A 64 -14.64 14.06 -3.46
CA ARG A 64 -15.35 12.82 -3.83
C ARG A 64 -14.35 11.68 -4.05
N GLU A 65 -13.27 11.92 -4.78
CA GLU A 65 -12.19 10.95 -4.97
C GLU A 65 -11.56 10.55 -3.64
N THR A 66 -11.28 11.53 -2.75
CA THR A 66 -10.78 11.22 -1.40
C THR A 66 -11.75 10.34 -0.61
N ALA A 67 -13.07 10.52 -0.78
CA ALA A 67 -14.07 9.69 -0.12
C ALA A 67 -14.08 8.25 -0.65
N PHE A 68 -13.78 8.03 -1.94
CA PHE A 68 -13.61 6.70 -2.52
C PHE A 68 -12.37 6.01 -1.94
N TYR A 69 -11.21 6.66 -1.93
CA TYR A 69 -10.00 6.07 -1.34
C TYR A 69 -10.19 5.70 0.14
N LEU A 70 -10.84 6.55 0.93
CA LEU A 70 -11.15 6.25 2.33
C LEU A 70 -12.12 5.08 2.48
N LYS A 71 -13.09 4.94 1.56
CA LYS A 71 -14.03 3.81 1.55
C LYS A 71 -13.30 2.50 1.25
N ASP A 72 -12.41 2.50 0.27
CA ASP A 72 -11.64 1.31 -0.11
C ASP A 72 -10.66 0.92 0.99
N TYR A 73 -9.96 1.89 1.61
CA TYR A 73 -9.14 1.63 2.79
C TYR A 73 -9.95 0.99 3.92
N ARG A 74 -11.15 1.51 4.22
CA ARG A 74 -12.00 0.94 5.29
C ARG A 74 -12.40 -0.49 4.97
N LEU A 75 -12.74 -0.78 3.71
CA LEU A 75 -13.05 -2.13 3.27
C LEU A 75 -11.84 -3.07 3.43
N LEU A 76 -10.66 -2.64 2.97
CA LEU A 76 -9.41 -3.39 3.16
C LEU A 76 -9.18 -3.65 4.66
N LYS A 77 -9.26 -2.62 5.49
CA LYS A 77 -8.97 -2.69 6.92
C LYS A 77 -9.95 -3.60 7.66
N GLU A 78 -11.22 -3.57 7.30
CA GLU A 78 -12.26 -4.45 7.86
C GLU A 78 -11.97 -5.92 7.57
N LYS A 79 -11.60 -6.24 6.33
CA LYS A 79 -11.42 -7.62 5.86
C LYS A 79 -10.05 -8.20 6.18
N LEU A 80 -9.00 -7.39 6.05
CA LEU A 80 -7.60 -7.81 6.13
C LEU A 80 -6.91 -7.39 7.44
N GLN A 81 -7.56 -6.55 8.25
CA GLN A 81 -7.18 -6.24 9.64
C GLN A 81 -5.73 -5.77 9.80
N ASP A 82 -4.90 -6.54 10.50
CA ASP A 82 -3.51 -6.22 10.83
C ASP A 82 -2.55 -6.33 9.64
N ILE A 83 -3.01 -6.84 8.50
CA ILE A 83 -2.27 -6.80 7.23
C ILE A 83 -2.26 -5.38 6.66
N ILE A 84 -3.29 -4.57 6.95
CA ILE A 84 -3.39 -3.20 6.47
C ILE A 84 -2.83 -2.25 7.52
N PRO A 85 -1.81 -1.42 7.20
CA PRO A 85 -1.31 -0.37 8.08
C PRO A 85 -2.41 0.53 8.64
N GLU A 86 -2.29 0.94 9.90
CA GLU A 86 -3.11 2.03 10.42
C GLU A 86 -2.84 3.29 9.62
N THR A 87 -3.90 3.85 9.01
CA THR A 87 -3.79 4.92 8.02
C THR A 87 -4.81 6.02 8.27
N LEU A 88 -4.36 7.27 8.19
CA LEU A 88 -5.17 8.48 8.23
C LEU A 88 -5.21 9.13 6.85
N TYR A 89 -6.41 9.44 6.37
CA TYR A 89 -6.62 10.25 5.17
C TYR A 89 -6.94 11.68 5.57
N VAL A 90 -6.05 12.61 5.23
CA VAL A 90 -6.18 14.03 5.52
C VAL A 90 -6.51 14.78 4.24
N ARG A 91 -7.73 15.29 4.17
CA ARG A 91 -8.11 16.26 3.13
C ARG A 91 -7.34 17.55 3.37
N THR A 92 -6.67 18.03 2.34
CA THR A 92 -5.79 19.19 2.45
C THR A 92 -5.78 19.98 1.15
N ARG A 93 -4.92 21.01 1.11
CA ARG A 93 -4.50 21.65 -0.11
C ARG A 93 -3.01 21.45 -0.29
N VAL A 94 -2.60 21.18 -1.52
CA VAL A 94 -1.20 21.15 -1.92
C VAL A 94 -1.02 22.23 -2.98
N ASP A 95 -0.12 23.18 -2.71
CA ASP A 95 0.10 24.38 -3.54
C ASP A 95 -1.22 25.10 -3.87
N GLY A 96 -2.09 25.23 -2.86
CA GLY A 96 -3.41 25.87 -2.95
C GLY A 96 -4.53 25.02 -3.59
N THR A 97 -4.19 23.89 -4.20
CA THR A 97 -5.14 23.01 -4.91
C THR A 97 -5.67 21.90 -4.00
N ALA A 98 -6.96 21.56 -4.10
CA ALA A 98 -7.55 20.49 -3.31
C ALA A 98 -6.84 19.16 -3.56
N ASN A 99 -6.47 18.47 -2.48
CA ASN A 99 -5.76 17.21 -2.55
C ASN A 99 -5.95 16.37 -1.27
N VAL A 100 -5.33 15.19 -1.24
CA VAL A 100 -5.32 14.27 -0.12
C VAL A 100 -3.88 13.92 0.27
N LEU A 101 -3.66 13.88 1.58
CA LEU A 101 -2.45 13.36 2.20
C LEU A 101 -2.81 12.11 2.97
N VAL A 102 -1.99 11.07 2.86
CA VAL A 102 -2.12 9.85 3.64
C VAL A 102 -0.98 9.77 4.64
N ILE A 103 -1.29 9.47 5.91
CA ILE A 103 -0.30 9.23 6.95
C ILE A 103 -0.51 7.81 7.47
N ALA A 104 0.49 6.95 7.37
CA ALA A 104 0.41 5.56 7.78
C ALA A 104 1.58 5.16 8.69
N ASP A 105 1.40 4.13 9.51
CA ASP A 105 2.52 3.47 10.21
C ASP A 105 3.58 3.03 9.18
N ALA A 106 4.85 3.32 9.43
CA ALA A 106 5.93 2.87 8.57
C ALA A 106 6.31 1.42 8.87
N TYR A 107 6.38 0.63 7.82
CA TYR A 107 6.88 -0.74 7.84
C TYR A 107 8.12 -0.80 6.97
N THR A 108 9.13 -1.54 7.41
CA THR A 108 10.32 -1.80 6.58
C THR A 108 10.09 -3.10 5.82
N PRO A 109 9.90 -3.07 4.48
CA PRO A 109 9.84 -4.28 3.69
C PRO A 109 11.10 -5.12 3.89
N TRP A 110 10.91 -6.41 4.08
CA TRP A 110 12.00 -7.35 4.19
C TRP A 110 11.98 -8.38 3.06
N PHE A 111 10.79 -8.83 2.68
CA PHE A 111 10.62 -9.81 1.62
C PHE A 111 9.38 -9.50 0.78
N ASN A 112 9.54 -9.47 -0.54
CA ASN A 112 8.43 -9.25 -1.46
C ASN A 112 7.65 -10.55 -1.66
N LEU A 113 6.46 -10.63 -1.06
CA LEU A 113 5.67 -11.85 -1.03
C LEU A 113 4.93 -12.11 -2.35
N ALA A 114 4.59 -11.05 -3.08
CA ALA A 114 3.85 -11.15 -4.34
C ALA A 114 4.76 -11.35 -5.57
N ASN A 115 6.07 -11.54 -5.39
CA ASN A 115 7.02 -11.79 -6.47
C ASN A 115 7.26 -13.30 -6.68
N PRO A 116 6.81 -13.89 -7.80
CA PRO A 116 7.01 -15.32 -8.08
C PRO A 116 8.49 -15.72 -8.20
N ALA A 117 9.39 -14.78 -8.53
CA ALA A 117 10.82 -15.07 -8.60
C ALA A 117 11.44 -15.45 -7.24
N MET A 118 10.72 -15.23 -6.14
CA MET A 118 11.17 -15.53 -4.78
C MET A 118 10.58 -16.83 -4.22
N GLU A 119 9.92 -17.66 -5.04
CA GLU A 119 9.19 -18.86 -4.59
C GLU A 119 10.04 -19.82 -3.74
N ASP A 120 11.26 -20.12 -4.20
CA ASP A 120 12.19 -21.04 -3.53
C ASP A 120 12.54 -20.61 -2.10
N GLU A 121 12.49 -19.30 -1.82
CA GLU A 121 12.72 -18.73 -0.49
C GLU A 121 11.42 -18.52 0.30
N ALA A 122 10.31 -18.22 -0.38
CA ALA A 122 9.03 -17.90 0.23
C ALA A 122 8.44 -19.10 1.00
N LEU A 123 8.42 -20.29 0.39
CA LEU A 123 7.76 -21.46 0.99
C LEU A 123 8.46 -21.96 2.27
N PRO A 124 9.80 -22.14 2.31
CA PRO A 124 10.50 -22.50 3.55
C PRO A 124 10.38 -21.46 4.65
N LEU A 125 10.29 -20.18 4.27
CA LEU A 125 10.13 -19.07 5.20
C LEU A 125 8.74 -19.09 5.85
N LEU A 126 7.68 -19.14 5.05
CA LEU A 126 6.29 -19.12 5.53
C LEU A 126 5.94 -20.35 6.38
N THR A 127 6.54 -21.51 6.08
CA THR A 127 6.37 -22.73 6.89
C THR A 127 6.77 -22.53 8.35
N LYS A 128 7.73 -21.63 8.63
CA LYS A 128 8.22 -21.33 9.98
C LYS A 128 7.48 -20.19 10.67
N LEU A 129 6.66 -19.44 9.93
CA LEU A 129 6.04 -18.20 10.39
C LEU A 129 4.51 -18.37 10.47
N THR A 130 4.03 -18.93 11.59
CA THR A 130 2.60 -19.26 11.77
C THR A 130 1.68 -18.06 11.52
N LYS A 131 2.01 -16.89 12.09
CA LYS A 131 1.22 -15.67 11.91
C LYS A 131 1.20 -15.21 10.45
N ALA A 132 2.36 -15.21 9.77
CA ALA A 132 2.45 -14.84 8.37
C ALA A 132 1.64 -15.79 7.47
N LYS A 133 1.66 -17.09 7.76
CA LYS A 133 0.86 -18.09 7.07
C LYS A 133 -0.64 -17.80 7.21
N GLU A 134 -1.13 -17.54 8.43
CA GLU A 134 -2.54 -17.18 8.67
C GLU A 134 -2.93 -15.88 7.97
N GLN A 135 -2.06 -14.88 8.00
CA GLN A 135 -2.28 -13.62 7.30
C GLN A 135 -2.33 -13.81 5.77
N LEU A 136 -1.42 -14.61 5.19
CA LEU A 136 -1.44 -14.94 3.76
C LEU A 136 -2.72 -15.66 3.38
N HIS A 137 -3.16 -16.64 4.19
CA HIS A 137 -4.41 -17.37 3.95
C HIS A 137 -5.60 -16.42 3.82
N ARG A 138 -5.79 -15.57 4.84
CA ARG A 138 -6.86 -14.57 4.86
C ARG A 138 -6.75 -13.57 3.71
N PHE A 139 -5.53 -13.14 3.37
CA PHE A 139 -5.29 -12.25 2.23
C PHE A 139 -5.77 -12.88 0.93
N VAL A 140 -5.33 -14.11 0.65
CA VAL A 140 -5.66 -14.82 -0.59
C VAL A 140 -7.17 -15.09 -0.68
N GLU A 141 -7.79 -15.59 0.40
CA GLU A 141 -9.25 -15.85 0.41
C GLU A 141 -10.05 -14.57 0.11
N THR A 142 -9.74 -13.49 0.81
CA THR A 142 -10.41 -12.20 0.62
C THR A 142 -10.18 -11.66 -0.79
N ALA A 143 -8.96 -11.77 -1.32
CA ALA A 143 -8.63 -11.31 -2.67
C ALA A 143 -9.34 -12.14 -3.75
N GLN A 144 -9.51 -13.45 -3.54
CA GLN A 144 -10.28 -14.32 -4.42
C GLN A 144 -11.78 -13.97 -4.40
N GLU A 145 -12.34 -13.64 -3.23
CA GLU A 145 -13.73 -13.15 -3.10
C GLU A 145 -13.93 -11.86 -3.90
N TRP A 146 -13.00 -10.92 -3.83
CA TRP A 146 -13.07 -9.68 -4.63
C TRP A 146 -12.93 -9.95 -6.12
N LEU A 147 -12.00 -10.82 -6.52
CA LEU A 147 -11.81 -11.20 -7.92
C LEU A 147 -13.08 -11.82 -8.53
N ALA A 148 -13.78 -12.67 -7.76
CA ALA A 148 -15.05 -13.25 -8.18
C ALA A 148 -16.17 -12.21 -8.35
N ALA A 149 -16.02 -11.02 -7.77
CA ALA A 149 -16.89 -9.86 -7.93
C ALA A 149 -16.31 -8.79 -8.89
N ASP A 150 -15.43 -9.19 -9.81
CA ASP A 150 -14.76 -8.34 -10.81
C ASP A 150 -13.94 -7.16 -10.24
N ARG A 151 -13.50 -7.32 -9.00
CA ARG A 151 -12.64 -6.36 -8.30
C ARG A 151 -11.28 -7.00 -8.02
N VAL A 152 -10.25 -6.51 -8.68
CA VAL A 152 -8.89 -7.05 -8.56
C VAL A 152 -8.10 -6.16 -7.60
N ILE A 153 -7.58 -6.71 -6.50
CA ILE A 153 -6.66 -5.96 -5.63
C ILE A 153 -5.37 -5.65 -6.37
N ASP A 154 -4.84 -4.42 -6.20
CA ASP A 154 -3.62 -4.02 -6.87
C ASP A 154 -2.39 -4.73 -6.29
N LEU A 155 -1.90 -5.70 -7.04
CA LEU A 155 -0.65 -6.41 -6.78
C LEU A 155 0.40 -6.08 -7.85
N TYR A 156 0.21 -5.08 -8.70
CA TYR A 156 1.14 -4.69 -9.75
C TYR A 156 2.43 -4.09 -9.15
N GLY A 157 2.28 -3.24 -8.14
CA GLY A 157 3.41 -2.70 -7.38
C GLY A 157 4.22 -3.83 -6.74
N LEU A 158 5.54 -3.85 -6.97
CA LEU A 158 6.40 -4.91 -6.45
C LEU A 158 6.32 -4.96 -4.92
N ASP A 159 6.37 -3.83 -4.22
CA ASP A 159 6.37 -3.82 -2.75
C ASP A 159 4.98 -3.61 -2.14
N ASN A 160 3.91 -3.92 -2.88
CA ASN A 160 2.54 -3.76 -2.39
C ASN A 160 2.20 -4.81 -1.33
N LEU A 161 2.71 -6.05 -1.43
CA LEU A 161 2.50 -7.10 -0.45
C LEU A 161 3.83 -7.70 -0.01
N VAL A 162 4.19 -7.45 1.24
CA VAL A 162 5.52 -7.78 1.77
C VAL A 162 5.42 -8.51 3.10
N LEU A 163 6.47 -9.26 3.46
CA LEU A 163 6.78 -9.51 4.87
C LEU A 163 7.62 -8.36 5.38
N ASP A 164 7.25 -7.80 6.53
CA ASP A 164 8.05 -6.80 7.21
C ASP A 164 9.17 -7.46 8.05
N ARG A 165 10.00 -6.63 8.70
CA ARG A 165 11.06 -7.11 9.62
C ARG A 165 10.55 -7.81 10.88
N ASN A 166 9.27 -7.69 11.20
CA ASN A 166 8.62 -8.44 12.28
C ASN A 166 8.02 -9.75 11.77
N HIS A 167 8.27 -10.11 10.51
CA HIS A 167 7.77 -11.30 9.84
C HIS A 167 6.23 -11.33 9.74
N GLU A 168 5.60 -10.16 9.61
CA GLU A 168 4.18 -10.03 9.36
C GLU A 168 3.91 -9.64 7.91
N VAL A 169 2.84 -10.17 7.33
CA VAL A 169 2.37 -9.76 6.01
C VAL A 169 1.77 -8.36 6.11
N LYS A 170 2.20 -7.45 5.24
CA LYS A 170 1.67 -6.09 5.13
C LYS A 170 1.33 -5.77 3.68
N TYR A 171 0.13 -5.22 3.48
CA TYR A 171 -0.25 -4.60 2.21
C TYR A 171 -0.07 -3.09 2.32
N LEU A 172 0.87 -2.53 1.56
CA LEU A 172 1.40 -1.19 1.82
C LEU A 172 0.77 -0.10 0.96
N ASP A 173 -0.05 -0.41 -0.04
CA ASP A 173 -0.66 0.62 -0.89
C ASP A 173 -1.84 1.34 -0.22
N SER A 174 -2.11 2.58 -0.65
CA SER A 174 -3.12 3.45 -0.03
C SER A 174 -3.97 4.23 -1.04
N PHE A 175 -3.61 4.23 -2.32
CA PHE A 175 -4.40 4.85 -3.38
C PHE A 175 -4.69 3.79 -4.44
N GLU A 176 -5.87 3.85 -5.05
CA GLU A 176 -6.22 3.01 -6.22
C GLU A 176 -5.96 1.51 -6.02
N VAL A 177 -6.20 1.03 -4.79
CA VAL A 177 -5.90 -0.33 -4.32
C VAL A 177 -6.73 -1.43 -5.01
N PHE A 178 -7.66 -1.05 -5.88
CA PHE A 178 -8.49 -1.96 -6.66
C PHE A 178 -8.55 -1.52 -8.13
N PHE A 179 -8.43 -2.50 -9.02
CA PHE A 179 -8.86 -2.39 -10.41
C PHE A 179 -10.25 -3.00 -10.58
N HIS A 180 -11.05 -2.40 -11.44
CA HIS A 180 -12.39 -2.87 -11.78
C HIS A 180 -12.39 -3.39 -13.22
N ARG A 181 -12.57 -4.70 -13.41
CA ARG A 181 -12.39 -5.34 -14.73
C ARG A 181 -13.46 -4.92 -15.73
N ASP A 182 -14.67 -4.67 -15.24
CA ASP A 182 -15.80 -4.21 -16.04
C ASP A 182 -15.53 -2.87 -16.73
N ILE A 183 -14.68 -2.01 -16.16
CA ILE A 183 -14.27 -0.73 -16.77
C ILE A 183 -13.62 -0.94 -18.14
N LEU A 184 -12.85 -2.02 -18.35
CA LEU A 184 -12.21 -2.30 -19.65
C LEU A 184 -13.22 -2.47 -20.79
N HIS A 185 -14.46 -2.85 -20.50
CA HIS A 185 -15.52 -2.98 -21.51
C HIS A 185 -16.17 -1.64 -21.90
N PHE A 186 -15.92 -0.57 -21.13
CA PHE A 186 -16.49 0.76 -21.36
C PHE A 186 -15.52 1.75 -22.00
N ILE A 187 -14.21 1.44 -22.04
CA ILE A 187 -13.20 2.28 -22.68
C ILE A 187 -13.12 1.91 -24.17
N HIS A 188 -13.30 2.90 -25.04
CA HIS A 188 -13.35 2.70 -26.50
C HIS A 188 -11.99 2.36 -27.13
N ASP A 189 -10.89 2.78 -26.50
CA ASP A 189 -9.52 2.40 -26.84
C ASP A 189 -8.98 1.53 -25.70
N VAL A 190 -8.48 0.33 -26.01
CA VAL A 190 -7.94 -0.59 -24.99
C VAL A 190 -6.77 0.11 -24.29
N ASP A 191 -6.92 0.38 -23.00
CA ASP A 191 -5.82 0.84 -22.16
C ASP A 191 -4.91 -0.36 -21.86
N ASP A 192 -3.97 -0.61 -22.78
CA ASP A 192 -3.00 -1.71 -22.70
C ASP A 192 -2.21 -1.68 -21.38
N GLU A 193 -2.00 -0.50 -20.79
CA GLU A 193 -1.30 -0.36 -19.52
C GLU A 193 -2.17 -0.85 -18.36
N LEU A 194 -3.43 -0.41 -18.29
CA LEU A 194 -4.39 -0.85 -17.28
C LEU A 194 -4.67 -2.36 -17.39
N GLU A 195 -4.85 -2.87 -18.61
CA GLU A 195 -5.03 -4.30 -18.84
C GLU A 195 -3.81 -5.10 -18.37
N ASN A 196 -2.60 -4.63 -18.65
CA ASN A 196 -1.37 -5.26 -18.17
C ASN A 196 -1.28 -5.25 -16.63
N LYS A 197 -1.63 -4.14 -15.97
CA LYS A 197 -1.66 -4.03 -14.50
C LYS A 197 -2.63 -5.04 -13.87
N ILE A 198 -3.83 -5.15 -14.44
CA ILE A 198 -4.85 -6.12 -14.03
C ILE A 198 -4.33 -7.55 -14.21
N ASN A 199 -3.84 -7.89 -15.40
CA ASN A 199 -3.37 -9.22 -15.74
C ASN A 199 -2.19 -9.65 -14.86
N LEU A 200 -1.25 -8.74 -14.57
CA LEU A 200 -0.14 -9.04 -13.67
C LEU A 200 -0.61 -9.23 -12.23
N SER A 201 -1.56 -8.42 -11.76
CA SER A 201 -2.12 -8.56 -10.41
C SER A 201 -2.82 -9.91 -10.23
N ILE A 202 -3.57 -10.36 -11.24
CA ILE A 202 -4.20 -11.69 -11.25
C ILE A 202 -3.14 -12.80 -11.20
N LYS A 203 -2.11 -12.74 -12.05
CA LYS A 203 -1.02 -13.73 -12.03
C LYS A 203 -0.30 -13.81 -10.67
N ARG A 204 -0.11 -12.67 -10.01
CA ARG A 204 0.48 -12.64 -8.66
C ARG A 204 -0.47 -13.22 -7.61
N LEU A 205 -1.77 -12.99 -7.73
CA LEU A 205 -2.76 -13.65 -6.87
C LEU A 205 -2.80 -15.18 -7.08
N GLU A 206 -2.67 -15.66 -8.32
CA GLU A 206 -2.55 -17.09 -8.64
C GLU A 206 -1.31 -17.70 -7.96
N TYR A 207 -0.16 -17.02 -8.04
CA TYR A 207 1.06 -17.42 -7.33
C TYR A 207 0.86 -17.46 -5.80
N LEU A 208 0.26 -16.43 -5.20
CA LEU A 208 -0.02 -16.41 -3.76
C LEU A 208 -0.99 -17.52 -3.34
N THR A 209 -1.94 -17.86 -4.22
CA THR A 209 -2.86 -18.99 -4.04
C THR A 209 -2.09 -20.31 -4.00
N TYR A 210 -1.18 -20.52 -4.95
CA TYR A 210 -0.29 -21.67 -4.96
C TYR A 210 0.53 -21.77 -3.66
N LEU A 211 1.13 -20.67 -3.19
CA LEU A 211 1.86 -20.66 -1.92
C LEU A 211 0.97 -21.09 -0.74
N ARG A 212 -0.23 -20.52 -0.63
CA ARG A 212 -1.20 -20.87 0.42
C ARG A 212 -1.53 -22.36 0.39
N ASP A 213 -1.80 -22.91 -0.80
CA ASP A 213 -2.20 -24.30 -0.97
C ASP A 213 -1.04 -25.25 -0.65
N ALA A 214 0.17 -24.92 -1.08
CA ALA A 214 1.39 -25.67 -0.75
C ALA A 214 1.70 -25.67 0.75
N LEU A 215 1.33 -24.63 1.50
CA LEU A 215 1.49 -24.57 2.96
C LEU A 215 0.45 -25.40 3.72
N ASN A 216 -0.66 -25.78 3.07
CA ASN A 216 -1.75 -26.56 3.67
C ASN A 216 -1.67 -28.06 3.38
N GLY A 217 -0.81 -28.47 2.43
CA GLY A 217 -0.44 -29.88 2.19
C GLY A 217 0.62 -30.38 3.16
#